data_AF-A0A4Y2P7P1-F1
#
_entry.id   AF-A0A4Y2P7P1-F1
#
_cell.length_a   1.000
_cell.length_b   1.000
_cell.length_c   1.000
_cell.angle_alpha   90.00
_cell.angle_beta   90.00
_cell.angle_gamma   90.00
#
_symmetry.space_group_name_H-M   'P 1'
#
loop_
_entity.id
_entity.type
_entity.pdbx_description
1 polymer ?
#
loop_
_entity_poly.entity_id
_entity_poly.type
_entity_poly.pdbx_seq_one_letter_code
_entity_poly.pdbx_strand_id
1 'polypeptide(L)'
;MIPCIFHTLRNYDGHLIMHWLGKLQDHEISVIPNTMEKYISFSIRRSKEKFPVTLQFIDSFQFLNTSFQKLVENLDKSEFTFMQSCITSPHSDVLLKKGIYPYEYMSSFDKFEETQLPSRSAFHSSLSNEGITEADYEYAQTVWKCFNIKNLGEYHDFYVKTDVIFFVRYIRELS
;
A
#
# COMPACT_ATOMS: atom_id res chain seq x y z
N MET A 1 1.06 5.91 22.32
CA MET A 1 0.85 4.72 21.47
C MET A 1 0.57 5.23 20.07
N ILE A 2 1.21 4.67 19.05
CA ILE A 2 1.05 5.06 17.66
C ILE A 2 0.50 3.84 16.90
N PRO A 3 -0.72 3.90 16.34
CA PRO A 3 -1.24 2.81 15.52
C PRO A 3 -0.57 2.79 14.15
N CYS A 4 -0.13 1.61 13.73
CA CYS A 4 0.39 1.29 12.41
C CYS A 4 -0.63 0.38 11.72
N ILE A 5 -1.46 0.95 10.85
CA ILE A 5 -2.58 0.24 10.24
C ILE A 5 -2.15 -0.27 8.86
N PHE A 6 -2.38 -1.55 8.60
CA PHE A 6 -2.06 -2.22 7.34
C PHE A 6 -3.31 -2.91 6.81
N HIS A 7 -3.51 -2.91 5.49
CA HIS A 7 -4.56 -3.72 4.88
C HIS A 7 -4.03 -5.15 4.64
N THR A 8 -4.68 -6.17 5.20
CA THR A 8 -4.28 -7.59 5.09
C THR A 8 -2.93 -7.97 5.72
N LEU A 9 -2.54 -7.26 6.79
CA LEU A 9 -1.31 -7.49 7.56
C LEU A 9 -1.07 -8.98 7.88
N ARG A 10 -2.12 -9.67 8.33
CA ARG A 10 -2.03 -11.06 8.81
C ARG A 10 -1.62 -12.06 7.74
N ASN A 11 -1.84 -11.73 6.47
CA ASN A 11 -1.62 -12.63 5.33
C ASN A 11 -0.34 -12.28 4.57
N TYR A 12 0.11 -11.03 4.65
CA TYR A 12 1.30 -10.53 3.94
C TYR A 12 2.35 -10.03 4.92
N ASP A 13 2.34 -8.76 5.33
CA ASP A 13 3.53 -8.16 5.96
C ASP A 13 3.83 -8.66 7.39
N GLY A 14 2.83 -9.19 8.09
CA GLY A 14 2.93 -9.55 9.50
C GLY A 14 4.02 -10.57 9.80
N HIS A 15 4.20 -11.59 8.94
CA HIS A 15 5.23 -12.61 9.13
C HIS A 15 6.64 -12.05 8.92
N LEU A 16 6.83 -11.16 7.95
CA LEU A 16 8.11 -10.49 7.69
C LEU A 16 8.49 -9.59 8.87
N ILE A 17 7.55 -8.78 9.34
CA ILE A 17 7.77 -7.87 10.47
C ILE A 17 8.15 -8.71 11.71
N MET A 18 7.36 -9.72 12.06
CA MET A 18 7.64 -10.59 13.22
C MET A 18 8.97 -11.34 13.12
N HIS A 19 9.35 -11.79 11.91
CA HIS A 19 10.64 -12.43 11.68
C HIS A 19 11.81 -11.49 12.00
N TRP A 20 11.72 -10.22 11.58
CA TRP A 20 12.76 -9.22 11.85
C TRP A 20 12.75 -8.76 13.32
N LEU A 21 11.58 -8.62 13.94
CA LEU A 21 11.48 -8.30 15.36
C LEU A 21 12.18 -9.33 16.25
N GLY A 22 12.04 -10.62 15.94
CA GLY A 22 12.73 -11.68 16.68
C GLY A 22 14.25 -11.57 16.70
N LYS A 23 14.84 -10.77 15.78
CA LYS A 23 16.29 -10.49 15.74
C LYS A 23 16.69 -9.23 16.50
N LEU A 24 15.74 -8.36 16.84
CA LEU A 24 16.02 -7.15 17.60
C LEU A 24 16.25 -7.49 19.08
N GLN A 25 17.03 -6.67 19.77
CA GLN A 25 17.15 -6.73 21.23
C GLN A 25 16.34 -5.57 21.86
N ASP A 26 16.16 -5.60 23.18
CA ASP A 26 15.66 -4.45 23.95
C ASP A 26 14.26 -3.94 23.57
N HIS A 27 13.36 -4.87 23.27
CA HIS A 27 11.97 -4.56 22.96
C HIS A 27 11.03 -5.55 23.65
N GLU A 28 9.85 -5.05 24.01
CA GLU A 28 8.73 -5.83 24.51
C GLU A 28 7.74 -6.01 23.37
N ILE A 29 7.35 -7.26 23.11
CA ILE A 29 6.28 -7.58 22.16
C ILE A 29 5.06 -8.04 22.93
N SER A 30 3.90 -7.48 22.61
CA SER A 30 2.60 -8.02 23.01
C SER A 30 1.83 -8.42 21.75
N VAL A 31 1.32 -9.65 21.70
CA VAL A 31 0.70 -10.23 20.51
C VAL A 31 -0.69 -10.74 20.86
N ILE A 32 -1.65 -10.47 19.97
CA ILE A 32 -2.96 -11.12 19.94
C ILE A 32 -2.92 -12.13 18.78
N PRO A 33 -2.67 -13.42 19.05
CA PRO A 33 -2.58 -14.43 18.00
C PRO A 33 -3.97 -14.82 17.47
N ASN A 34 -4.04 -15.19 16.19
CA ASN A 34 -5.18 -15.88 15.59
C ASN A 34 -4.87 -17.38 15.44
N THR A 35 -3.71 -17.67 14.85
CA THR A 35 -3.12 -19.01 14.70
C THR A 35 -1.62 -18.93 15.04
N MET A 36 -0.91 -20.04 14.96
CA MET A 36 0.55 -20.07 15.16
C MET A 36 1.33 -19.18 14.16
N GLU A 37 0.75 -18.92 12.98
CA GLU A 37 1.39 -18.17 11.91
C GLU A 37 0.72 -16.82 11.63
N LYS A 38 -0.51 -16.60 12.14
CA LYS A 38 -1.31 -15.40 11.86
C LYS A 38 -1.60 -14.65 13.15
N TYR A 39 -1.30 -13.36 13.14
CA TYR A 39 -1.50 -12.45 14.27
C TYR A 39 -2.62 -11.46 13.94
N ILE A 40 -3.55 -11.25 14.88
CA ILE A 40 -4.64 -10.27 14.75
C ILE A 40 -4.07 -8.86 14.90
N SER A 41 -3.27 -8.66 15.94
CA SER A 41 -2.58 -7.42 16.22
C SER A 41 -1.34 -7.77 17.03
N PHE A 42 -0.29 -6.97 16.88
CA PHE A 42 0.86 -7.03 17.76
C PHE A 42 1.36 -5.62 18.04
N SER A 43 2.02 -5.43 19.16
CA SER A 43 2.60 -4.16 19.54
C SER A 43 4.04 -4.34 19.96
N ILE A 44 4.87 -3.36 19.63
CA ILE A 44 6.28 -3.31 20.01
C ILE A 44 6.49 -2.06 20.84
N ARG A 45 7.20 -2.23 21.94
CA ARG A 45 7.63 -1.14 22.80
C ARG A 45 9.12 -1.26 23.08
N ARG A 46 9.88 -0.19 22.88
CA ARG A 46 11.30 -0.18 23.24
C ARG A 46 11.46 0.00 24.74
N SER A 47 12.09 -0.95 25.42
CA SER A 47 12.13 -1.00 26.89
C SER A 47 13.19 -0.08 27.51
N LYS A 48 14.22 0.30 26.74
CA LYS A 48 15.36 1.11 27.22
C LYS A 48 15.21 2.63 27.05
N GLU A 49 14.09 3.11 26.52
CA GLU A 49 13.89 4.54 26.27
C GLU A 49 13.26 5.24 27.47
N LYS A 50 13.70 6.48 27.78
CA LYS A 50 13.16 7.30 28.88
C LYS A 50 11.67 7.60 28.72
N PHE A 51 11.19 7.65 27.47
CA PHE A 51 9.79 7.81 27.10
C PHE A 51 9.45 6.76 26.04
N PRO A 52 9.13 5.52 26.45
CA PRO A 52 8.99 4.42 25.51
C PRO A 52 7.74 4.60 24.66
N VAL A 53 7.92 4.65 23.34
CA VAL A 53 6.83 4.68 22.37
C VAL A 53 6.40 3.23 22.07
N THR A 54 5.09 2.99 22.16
CA THR A 54 4.49 1.73 21.71
C THR A 54 3.92 1.91 20.31
N LEU A 55 4.43 1.13 19.36
CA LEU A 55 3.85 0.97 18.03
C LEU A 55 2.85 -0.19 18.08
N GLN A 56 1.62 0.02 17.61
CA GLN A 56 0.60 -1.02 17.57
C GLN A 56 0.23 -1.33 16.12
N PHE A 57 0.53 -2.54 15.67
CA PHE A 57 0.23 -3.01 14.33
C PHE A 57 -1.16 -3.63 14.30
N ILE A 58 -2.00 -3.15 13.38
CA ILE A 58 -3.41 -3.52 13.27
C ILE A 58 -3.72 -3.90 11.83
N ASP A 59 -4.38 -5.04 11.65
CA ASP A 59 -4.92 -5.45 10.35
C ASP A 59 -6.29 -4.82 10.11
N SER A 60 -6.36 -3.92 9.13
CA SER A 60 -7.59 -3.24 8.79
C SER A 60 -8.65 -4.16 8.19
N PHE A 61 -8.24 -5.27 7.58
CA PHE A 61 -9.16 -6.20 6.92
C PHE A 61 -10.14 -6.86 7.92
N GLN A 62 -9.82 -6.85 9.21
CA GLN A 62 -10.69 -7.41 10.25
C GLN A 62 -11.96 -6.60 10.48
N PHE A 63 -11.89 -5.28 10.28
CA PHE A 63 -13.05 -4.40 10.34
C PHE A 63 -13.50 -3.98 8.93
N LEU A 64 -12.66 -4.19 7.91
CA LEU A 64 -12.89 -3.83 6.51
C LEU A 64 -12.78 -5.06 5.61
N ASN A 65 -13.78 -5.94 5.72
CA ASN A 65 -13.83 -7.21 4.98
C ASN A 65 -14.23 -7.01 3.50
N THR A 66 -13.54 -6.12 2.80
CA THR A 66 -13.73 -5.86 1.38
C THR A 66 -12.38 -5.53 0.74
N SER A 67 -12.26 -5.76 -0.56
CA SER A 67 -11.01 -5.52 -1.27
C SER A 67 -10.74 -4.01 -1.36
N PHE A 68 -9.46 -3.66 -1.36
CA PHE A 68 -9.02 -2.28 -1.54
C PHE A 68 -9.62 -1.58 -2.78
N GLN A 69 -9.84 -2.31 -3.88
CA GLN A 69 -10.48 -1.75 -5.06
C GLN A 69 -11.92 -1.29 -4.78
N LYS A 70 -12.71 -2.12 -4.11
CA LYS A 70 -14.06 -1.76 -3.69
C LYS A 70 -14.05 -0.61 -2.69
N LEU A 71 -13.00 -0.50 -1.88
CA LEU A 71 -12.83 0.65 -0.97
C LEU A 71 -12.72 1.94 -1.76
N VAL A 72 -11.80 2.00 -2.71
CA VAL A 72 -11.58 3.19 -3.55
C VAL A 72 -12.83 3.57 -4.36
N GLU A 73 -13.57 2.60 -4.88
CA GLU A 73 -14.80 2.84 -5.64
C GLU A 73 -15.95 3.44 -4.82
N ASN A 74 -15.99 3.19 -3.50
CA ASN A 74 -17.03 3.71 -2.61
C ASN A 74 -16.72 5.09 -2.02
N LEU A 75 -15.51 5.61 -2.23
CA LEU A 75 -15.11 6.93 -1.72
C LEU A 75 -15.87 8.04 -2.45
N ASP A 76 -16.44 9.00 -1.72
CA ASP A 76 -17.13 10.13 -2.33
C ASP A 76 -16.14 10.97 -3.14
N LYS A 77 -16.49 11.28 -4.38
CA LYS A 77 -15.67 12.15 -5.20
C LYS A 77 -15.52 13.51 -4.51
N SER A 78 -16.52 14.04 -3.81
CA SER A 78 -16.50 15.40 -3.22
C SER A 78 -15.30 15.73 -2.28
N GLU A 79 -14.63 14.73 -1.66
CA GLU A 79 -13.47 14.94 -0.78
C GLU A 79 -12.09 14.93 -1.49
N PHE A 80 -12.05 15.27 -2.77
CA PHE A 80 -10.82 15.47 -3.56
C PHE A 80 -9.75 16.35 -2.93
N THR A 81 -10.18 17.30 -2.09
CA THR A 81 -9.31 18.33 -1.51
C THR A 81 -8.15 17.72 -0.74
N PHE A 82 -8.36 16.57 -0.09
CA PHE A 82 -7.29 15.87 0.63
C PHE A 82 -6.21 15.33 -0.32
N MET A 83 -6.59 14.65 -1.41
CA MET A 83 -5.62 14.11 -2.36
C MET A 83 -4.81 15.21 -3.07
N GLN A 84 -5.48 16.30 -3.48
CA GLN A 84 -4.81 17.44 -4.10
C GLN A 84 -3.81 18.13 -3.14
N SER A 85 -4.07 18.09 -1.82
CA SER A 85 -3.13 18.60 -0.83
C SER A 85 -1.89 17.71 -0.67
N CYS A 86 -2.00 16.39 -0.90
CA CYS A 86 -0.88 15.46 -0.82
C CYS A 86 -0.08 15.33 -2.13
N ILE A 87 -0.75 15.54 -3.28
CA ILE A 87 -0.17 15.49 -4.63
C ILE A 87 -0.71 16.69 -5.42
N THR A 88 0.12 17.72 -5.56
CA THR A 88 -0.20 18.88 -6.40
C THR A 88 -0.05 18.49 -7.86
N SER A 89 -1.17 18.34 -8.57
CA SER A 89 -1.17 18.05 -10.00
C SER A 89 -2.38 18.68 -10.69
N PRO A 90 -2.22 19.22 -11.91
CA PRO A 90 -3.35 19.65 -12.73
C PRO A 90 -4.24 18.49 -13.18
N HIS A 91 -3.79 17.23 -13.02
CA HIS A 91 -4.51 16.03 -13.43
C HIS A 91 -5.16 15.31 -12.24
N SER A 92 -6.09 15.99 -11.57
CA SER A 92 -6.83 15.45 -10.41
C SER A 92 -7.64 14.20 -10.73
N ASP A 93 -8.13 14.08 -11.96
CA ASP A 93 -9.01 12.98 -12.37
C ASP A 93 -8.27 11.64 -12.40
N VAL A 94 -6.96 11.69 -12.67
CA VAL A 94 -6.10 10.50 -12.65
C VAL A 94 -5.93 10.01 -11.22
N LEU A 95 -5.94 10.89 -10.22
CA LEU A 95 -5.77 10.53 -8.81
C LEU A 95 -7.00 9.85 -8.21
N LEU A 96 -8.14 9.78 -8.91
CA LEU A 96 -9.37 9.15 -8.41
C LEU A 96 -9.45 7.65 -8.53
N LYS A 97 -8.66 7.11 -9.45
CA LYS A 97 -8.71 5.70 -9.78
C LYS A 97 -7.52 5.03 -9.13
N LYS A 98 -7.73 3.77 -8.76
CA LYS A 98 -6.65 2.93 -8.27
C LYS A 98 -5.57 2.82 -9.36
N GLY A 99 -4.31 2.97 -8.96
CA GLY A 99 -3.19 2.75 -9.86
C GLY A 99 -3.14 1.32 -10.39
N ILE A 100 -2.52 1.13 -11.55
CA ILE A 100 -2.24 -0.18 -12.13
C ILE A 100 -0.75 -0.46 -11.93
N TYR A 101 -0.38 -1.64 -11.45
CA TYR A 101 1.01 -1.92 -11.08
C TYR A 101 1.46 -3.31 -11.53
N PRO A 102 2.63 -3.45 -12.18
CA PRO A 102 3.11 -4.73 -12.69
C PRO A 102 3.89 -5.49 -11.60
N TYR A 103 3.17 -6.08 -10.65
CA TYR A 103 3.74 -6.73 -9.46
C TYR A 103 4.81 -7.78 -9.78
N GLU A 104 4.54 -8.68 -10.73
CA GLU A 104 5.47 -9.76 -11.08
C GLU A 104 6.67 -9.29 -11.88
N TYR A 105 6.49 -8.22 -12.65
CA TYR A 105 7.57 -7.63 -13.42
C TYR A 105 8.64 -7.01 -12.52
N MET A 106 8.22 -6.39 -11.41
CA MET A 106 9.07 -5.70 -10.44
C MET A 106 9.77 -6.69 -9.50
N SER A 107 10.57 -7.57 -10.11
CA SER A 107 11.24 -8.70 -9.46
C SER A 107 12.67 -8.41 -8.98
N SER A 108 13.27 -7.29 -9.39
CA SER A 108 14.59 -6.86 -8.94
C SER A 108 14.69 -5.34 -8.86
N PHE A 109 15.68 -4.85 -8.10
CA PHE A 109 15.95 -3.42 -8.00
C PHE A 109 16.39 -2.81 -9.33
N ASP A 110 17.05 -3.57 -10.19
CA ASP A 110 17.48 -3.09 -11.51
C ASP A 110 16.28 -2.63 -12.38
N LYS A 111 15.09 -3.20 -12.15
CA LYS A 111 13.87 -2.78 -12.83
C LYS A 111 13.50 -1.33 -12.55
N PHE A 112 13.85 -0.78 -11.38
CA PHE A 112 13.52 0.59 -11.01
C PHE A 112 14.20 1.61 -11.93
N GLU A 113 15.34 1.26 -12.53
CA GLU A 113 16.09 2.10 -13.45
C GLU A 113 15.55 2.08 -14.88
N GLU A 114 14.62 1.18 -15.22
CA GLU A 114 14.04 1.12 -16.56
C GLU A 114 13.20 2.36 -16.83
N THR A 115 13.43 3.00 -17.98
CA THR A 115 12.85 4.30 -18.34
C THR A 115 11.55 4.21 -19.13
N GLN A 116 10.98 3.01 -19.25
CA GLN A 116 9.78 2.75 -20.01
C GLN A 116 8.82 1.86 -19.22
N LEU A 117 7.52 2.09 -19.41
CA LEU A 117 6.50 1.20 -18.89
C LEU A 117 6.64 -0.17 -19.58
N PRO A 118 6.62 -1.30 -18.85
CA PRO A 118 6.70 -2.61 -19.46
C PRO A 118 5.46 -2.90 -20.33
N SER A 119 5.55 -3.91 -21.19
CA SER A 119 4.43 -4.30 -22.05
C SER A 119 3.20 -4.71 -21.21
N ARG A 120 2.00 -4.55 -21.78
CA ARG A 120 0.73 -4.95 -21.13
C ARG A 120 0.75 -6.39 -20.60
N SER A 121 1.42 -7.32 -21.29
CA SER A 121 1.58 -8.71 -20.85
C SER A 121 2.31 -8.86 -19.51
N ALA A 122 3.17 -7.91 -19.14
CA ALA A 122 3.91 -7.91 -17.89
C ALA A 122 3.06 -7.49 -16.67
N PHE A 123 1.83 -7.02 -16.89
CA PHE A 123 0.85 -6.69 -15.85
C PHE A 123 -0.04 -7.88 -15.49
N HIS A 124 0.34 -9.09 -15.91
CA HIS A 124 -0.35 -10.31 -15.50
C HIS A 124 -0.21 -10.53 -13.98
N SER A 125 -1.29 -10.97 -13.35
CA SER A 125 -1.32 -11.30 -11.92
C SER A 125 -1.61 -12.78 -11.75
N SER A 126 -0.68 -13.54 -11.19
CA SER A 126 -0.81 -14.95 -10.85
C SER A 126 -1.85 -15.18 -9.76
N LEU A 127 -2.18 -14.15 -8.97
CA LEU A 127 -3.22 -14.22 -7.94
C LEU A 127 -4.63 -14.30 -8.55
N SER A 128 -4.87 -13.58 -9.65
CA SER A 128 -6.15 -13.62 -10.39
C SER A 128 -6.09 -14.50 -11.64
N ASN A 129 -4.88 -14.91 -12.06
CA ASN A 129 -4.59 -15.54 -13.34
C ASN A 129 -5.18 -14.75 -14.54
N GLU A 130 -5.19 -13.42 -14.39
CA GLU A 130 -5.78 -12.48 -15.34
C GLU A 130 -4.78 -11.36 -15.64
N GLY A 131 -4.79 -10.90 -16.88
CA GLY A 131 -4.10 -9.67 -17.30
C GLY A 131 -4.99 -8.44 -17.13
N ILE A 132 -4.41 -7.27 -17.36
CA ILE A 132 -5.15 -6.01 -17.36
C ILE A 132 -5.87 -5.77 -18.70
N THR A 133 -6.92 -4.96 -18.67
CA THR A 133 -7.61 -4.55 -19.90
C THR A 133 -6.79 -3.54 -20.70
N GLU A 134 -7.15 -3.30 -21.96
CA GLU A 134 -6.50 -2.24 -22.75
C GLU A 134 -6.70 -0.86 -22.10
N ALA A 135 -7.90 -0.59 -21.59
CA ALA A 135 -8.23 0.66 -20.91
C ALA A 135 -7.38 0.88 -19.63
N ASP A 136 -7.08 -0.18 -18.89
CA ASP A 136 -6.20 -0.11 -17.72
C ASP A 136 -4.76 0.22 -18.11
N TYR A 137 -4.28 -0.35 -19.23
CA TYR A 137 -2.94 -0.09 -19.74
C TYR A 137 -2.82 1.34 -20.29
N GLU A 138 -3.81 1.81 -21.05
CA GLU A 138 -3.90 3.21 -21.50
C GLU A 138 -3.93 4.18 -20.30
N TYR A 139 -4.62 3.82 -19.23
CA TYR A 139 -4.63 4.59 -17.99
C TYR A 139 -3.24 4.64 -17.34
N ALA A 140 -2.53 3.51 -17.24
CA ALA A 140 -1.16 3.46 -16.74
C ALA A 140 -0.20 4.34 -17.57
N GLN A 141 -0.34 4.34 -18.90
CA GLN A 141 0.41 5.22 -19.80
C GLN A 141 0.05 6.70 -19.60
N THR A 142 -1.21 7.00 -19.33
CA THR A 142 -1.68 8.36 -19.03
C THR A 142 -1.05 8.87 -17.75
N VAL A 143 -1.05 8.05 -16.68
CA VAL A 143 -0.36 8.37 -15.41
C VAL A 143 1.12 8.67 -15.68
N TRP A 144 1.81 7.79 -16.43
CA TRP A 144 3.23 7.96 -16.75
C TRP A 144 3.52 9.31 -17.41
N LYS A 145 2.70 9.70 -18.40
CA LYS A 145 2.85 10.96 -19.13
C LYS A 145 2.45 12.17 -18.30
N CYS A 146 1.30 12.14 -17.63
CA CYS A 146 0.75 13.25 -16.85
C CYS A 146 1.66 13.67 -15.70
N PHE A 147 2.36 12.73 -15.08
CA PHE A 147 3.28 12.99 -13.98
C PHE A 147 4.75 13.06 -14.42
N ASN A 148 5.01 13.02 -15.73
CA ASN A 148 6.35 13.09 -16.33
C ASN A 148 7.34 12.13 -15.66
N ILE A 149 6.89 10.88 -15.48
CA ILE A 149 7.63 9.82 -14.81
C ILE A 149 8.79 9.38 -15.71
N LYS A 150 9.99 9.28 -15.13
CA LYS A 150 11.23 9.00 -15.87
C LYS A 150 11.64 7.55 -15.86
N ASN A 151 11.31 6.83 -14.78
CA ASN A 151 11.68 5.44 -14.60
C ASN A 151 10.64 4.68 -13.76
N LEU A 152 10.75 3.35 -13.72
CA LEU A 152 9.82 2.51 -12.97
C LEU A 152 9.93 2.71 -11.45
N GLY A 153 11.04 3.25 -10.95
CA GLY A 153 11.17 3.63 -9.55
C GLY A 153 10.28 4.80 -9.17
N GLU A 154 10.30 5.88 -9.95
CA GLU A 154 9.38 7.00 -9.77
C GLU A 154 7.91 6.55 -9.94
N TYR A 155 7.66 5.60 -10.85
CA TYR A 155 6.33 4.98 -10.99
C TYR A 155 5.91 4.19 -9.75
N HIS A 156 6.82 3.41 -9.17
CA HIS A 156 6.59 2.66 -7.95
C HIS A 156 6.29 3.58 -6.77
N ASP A 157 7.12 4.61 -6.56
CA ASP A 157 6.92 5.58 -5.48
C ASP A 157 5.59 6.31 -5.63
N PHE A 158 5.23 6.69 -6.86
CA PHE A 158 3.94 7.28 -7.15
C PHE A 158 2.79 6.32 -6.82
N TYR A 159 2.87 5.07 -7.29
CA TYR A 159 1.87 4.04 -7.03
C TYR A 159 1.67 3.83 -5.53
N VAL A 160 2.76 3.57 -4.78
CA VAL A 160 2.72 3.35 -3.33
C VAL A 160 2.16 4.56 -2.60
N LYS A 161 2.57 5.78 -2.98
CA LYS A 161 2.06 7.01 -2.38
C LYS A 161 0.55 7.14 -2.60
N THR A 162 0.05 6.89 -3.80
CA THR A 162 -1.40 6.95 -4.08
C THR A 162 -2.18 5.89 -3.31
N ASP A 163 -1.66 4.67 -3.23
CA ASP A 163 -2.27 3.55 -2.49
C ASP A 163 -2.41 3.89 -0.99
N VAL A 164 -1.37 4.44 -0.39
CA VAL A 164 -1.39 4.90 1.02
C VAL A 164 -2.36 6.05 1.22
N ILE A 165 -2.43 7.02 0.30
CA ILE A 165 -3.37 8.16 0.41
C ILE A 165 -4.82 7.67 0.39
N PHE A 166 -5.16 6.78 -0.55
CA PHE A 166 -6.48 6.15 -0.61
C PHE A 166 -6.82 5.39 0.66
N PHE A 167 -5.85 4.63 1.18
CA PHE A 167 -6.01 3.89 2.42
C PHE A 167 -6.26 4.82 3.62
N VAL A 168 -5.44 5.86 3.79
CA VAL A 168 -5.61 6.86 4.85
C VAL A 168 -6.97 7.55 4.75
N ARG A 169 -7.38 7.92 3.54
CA ARG A 169 -8.67 8.56 3.31
C ARG A 169 -9.81 7.67 3.80
N TYR A 170 -9.79 6.40 3.40
CA TYR A 170 -10.84 5.47 3.81
C TYR A 170 -10.89 5.26 5.33
N ILE A 171 -9.73 5.17 5.99
CA ILE A 171 -9.68 5.07 7.46
C ILE A 171 -10.26 6.33 8.13
N ARG A 172 -10.08 7.52 7.55
CA ARG A 172 -10.65 8.78 8.08
C ARG A 172 -12.17 8.87 7.95
N GLU A 173 -12.76 8.29 6.91
CA GLU A 173 -14.23 8.28 6.74
C GLU A 173 -14.93 7.40 7.81
N LEU A 174 -14.19 6.52 8.48
CA LEU A 174 -14.72 5.60 9.50
C LEU A 174 -14.52 6.09 10.95
N SER A 175 -13.77 7.17 11.15
CA SER A 175 -13.40 7.72 12.46
C SER A 175 -14.21 8.96 12.82
#